data_AF-A0A226QMJ1-F1
#
_entry.id   AF-A0A226QMJ1-F1
#
_cell.length_a   1.000
_cell.length_b   1.000
_cell.length_c   1.000
_cell.angle_alpha   90.00
_cell.angle_beta   90.00
_cell.angle_gamma   90.00
#
_symmetry.space_group_name_H-M   'P 1'
#
loop_
_entity.id
_entity.type
_entity.pdbx_description
1 polymer ?
#
loop_
_entity_poly.entity_id
_entity_poly.type
_entity_poly.pdbx_seq_one_letter_code
_entity_poly.pdbx_strand_id
1 'polypeptide(L)'
;MHFYPAPYQMPYYPPQQTGAYPQYPQSEIIAHQQIKQPLYPQLKDQTLNVIAPFVQYGLKEAKHTSFAHALQEVAAMTYLIGKGLDPQTAYAIVESWELNETFY
;
A
#
# COMPACT_ATOMS: atom_id res chain seq x y z
N MET A 1 -12.93 -24.14 -1.15
CA MET A 1 -12.29 -22.88 -0.72
C MET A 1 -10.84 -22.95 -1.11
N HIS A 2 -10.39 -22.14 -2.06
CA HIS A 2 -8.97 -22.00 -2.35
C HIS A 2 -8.42 -20.90 -1.45
N PHE A 3 -7.72 -21.29 -0.40
CA PHE A 3 -6.74 -20.41 0.23
C PHE A 3 -5.68 -20.18 -0.83
N TYR A 4 -5.58 -18.96 -1.36
CA TYR A 4 -4.41 -18.62 -2.16
C TYR A 4 -3.24 -18.56 -1.19
N PRO A 5 -2.28 -19.50 -1.20
CA PRO A 5 -1.02 -19.25 -0.51
C PRO A 5 -0.44 -17.99 -1.16
N ALA A 6 -0.13 -16.97 -0.36
CA ALA A 6 0.59 -15.82 -0.88
C ALA A 6 1.87 -16.35 -1.56
N PRO A 7 2.04 -16.23 -2.90
CA PRO A 7 3.16 -16.84 -3.60
C PRO A 7 4.49 -16.14 -3.32
N TYR A 8 4.47 -15.04 -2.56
CA TYR A 8 5.64 -14.29 -2.15
C TYR A 8 5.87 -14.47 -0.65
N GLN A 9 7.07 -14.93 -0.28
CA GLN A 9 7.56 -14.84 1.09
C GLN A 9 7.72 -13.35 1.45
N MET A 10 6.64 -12.74 1.94
CA MET A 10 6.75 -11.45 2.60
C MET A 10 7.64 -11.64 3.83
N PRO A 11 8.62 -10.76 4.09
CA PRO A 11 9.35 -10.78 5.34
C PRO A 11 8.34 -10.82 6.49
N TYR A 12 8.55 -11.69 7.48
CA TYR A 12 7.71 -11.71 8.66
C TYR A 12 7.99 -10.42 9.44
N TYR A 13 7.17 -9.40 9.19
CA TYR A 13 7.11 -8.23 10.04
C TYR A 13 6.28 -8.63 11.27
N PRO A 14 6.86 -8.67 12.48
CA PRO A 14 6.09 -8.96 13.67
C PRO A 14 4.93 -7.97 13.74
N PRO A 15 3.69 -8.42 13.99
CA PRO A 15 2.55 -7.53 14.04
C PRO A 15 2.83 -6.45 15.09
N GLN A 16 2.89 -5.19 14.65
CA GLN A 16 2.80 -4.07 15.57
C GLN A 16 1.47 -4.26 16.31
N GLN A 17 1.47 -4.14 17.63
CA GLN A 17 0.26 -4.29 18.45
C GLN A 17 -0.69 -3.11 18.20
N THR A 18 -1.28 -3.04 17.01
CA THR A 18 -2.41 -2.17 16.72
C THR A 18 -3.63 -2.89 17.28
N GLY A 19 -3.83 -2.82 18.61
CA GLY A 19 -4.94 -3.50 19.30
C GLY A 19 -6.34 -3.15 18.77
N ALA A 20 -6.44 -2.21 17.83
CA ALA A 20 -7.67 -1.76 17.19
C ALA A 20 -8.07 -2.52 15.90
N TYR A 21 -7.17 -3.28 15.26
CA TYR A 21 -7.44 -3.88 13.93
C TYR A 21 -7.15 -5.39 13.89
N PRO A 22 -8.12 -6.24 13.45
CA PRO A 22 -7.89 -7.67 13.29
C PRO A 22 -6.84 -7.91 12.20
N GLN A 23 -5.90 -8.81 12.48
CA GLN A 23 -4.83 -9.19 11.56
C GLN A 23 -5.30 -10.28 10.59
N TYR A 24 -4.57 -10.47 9.49
CA TYR A 24 -4.79 -11.63 8.62
C TYR A 24 -4.44 -12.93 9.39
N PRO A 25 -5.22 -14.02 9.24
CA PRO A 25 -6.41 -14.18 8.39
C PRO A 25 -7.74 -13.79 9.06
N GLN A 26 -7.72 -13.36 10.33
CA GLN A 26 -8.93 -13.07 11.10
C GLN A 26 -9.78 -11.96 10.46
N SER A 27 -9.16 -10.91 9.91
CA SER A 27 -9.86 -9.84 9.20
C SER A 27 -10.69 -10.37 8.02
N GLU A 28 -10.15 -11.30 7.23
CA GLU A 28 -10.87 -11.90 6.10
C GLU A 28 -12.00 -12.80 6.54
N ILE A 29 -11.79 -13.61 7.59
CA ILE A 29 -12.83 -14.50 8.14
C ILE A 29 -14.01 -13.66 8.63
N ILE A 30 -13.75 -12.60 9.41
CA ILE A 30 -14.81 -11.72 9.91
C ILE A 30 -15.56 -11.10 8.72
N ALA A 31 -14.86 -10.41 7.82
CA ALA A 31 -15.47 -9.66 6.74
C ALA A 31 -16.27 -10.55 5.77
N HIS A 32 -15.69 -11.66 5.32
CA HIS A 32 -16.26 -12.46 4.24
C HIS A 32 -17.16 -13.61 4.71
N GLN A 33 -16.93 -14.15 5.91
CA GLN A 33 -17.65 -15.35 6.39
C GLN A 33 -18.64 -15.03 7.50
N GLN A 34 -18.29 -14.15 8.44
CA GLN A 34 -19.13 -13.89 9.62
C GLN A 34 -20.15 -12.77 9.37
N ILE A 35 -19.69 -11.56 9.05
CA ILE A 35 -20.57 -10.39 8.92
C ILE A 35 -20.99 -10.11 7.47
N LYS A 36 -20.28 -10.69 6.49
CA LYS A 36 -20.50 -10.49 5.04
C LYS A 36 -20.53 -9.02 4.62
N GLN A 37 -19.69 -8.20 5.25
CA GLN A 37 -19.56 -6.76 5.02
C GLN A 37 -18.10 -6.32 5.20
N PRO A 38 -17.66 -5.23 4.53
CA PRO A 38 -16.32 -4.70 4.71
C PRO A 38 -16.06 -4.26 6.15
N LEU A 39 -14.85 -4.51 6.65
CA LEU A 39 -14.38 -3.91 7.90
C LEU A 39 -13.98 -2.46 7.64
N TYR A 40 -14.41 -1.56 8.54
CA TYR A 40 -14.07 -0.13 8.52
C TYR A 40 -14.34 0.59 7.18
N PRO A 41 -15.57 0.49 6.62
CA PRO A 41 -15.88 1.08 5.32
C PRO A 41 -15.67 2.60 5.28
N GLN A 42 -15.76 3.30 6.41
CA GLN A 42 -15.49 4.73 6.53
C GLN A 42 -14.05 5.14 6.15
N LEU A 43 -13.09 4.22 6.22
CA LEU A 43 -11.70 4.51 5.88
C LEU A 43 -11.46 4.47 4.37
N LYS A 44 -12.34 3.81 3.61
CA LYS A 44 -12.12 3.47 2.19
C LYS A 44 -11.89 4.72 1.34
N ASP A 45 -12.83 5.65 1.34
CA ASP A 45 -12.81 6.76 0.38
C ASP A 45 -11.68 7.74 0.71
N GLN A 46 -11.46 8.04 1.98
CA GLN A 46 -10.31 8.85 2.41
C GLN A 46 -8.99 8.20 1.98
N THR A 47 -8.83 6.90 2.25
CA THR A 47 -7.60 6.17 1.90
C THR A 47 -7.34 6.19 0.39
N LEU A 48 -8.36 5.84 -0.40
CA LEU A 48 -8.25 5.80 -1.86
C LEU A 48 -8.00 7.19 -2.46
N ASN A 49 -8.62 8.24 -1.93
CA ASN A 49 -8.40 9.60 -2.39
C ASN A 49 -6.99 10.11 -2.09
N VAL A 50 -6.45 9.80 -0.91
CA VAL A 50 -5.07 10.17 -0.55
C VAL A 50 -4.06 9.54 -1.50
N ILE A 51 -4.26 8.28 -1.89
CA ILE A 51 -3.28 7.57 -2.73
C ILE A 51 -3.51 7.73 -4.23
N ALA A 52 -4.70 8.17 -4.66
CA ALA A 52 -5.08 8.23 -6.07
C ALA A 52 -4.10 9.00 -6.97
N PRO A 53 -3.56 10.18 -6.57
CA PRO A 53 -2.60 10.90 -7.40
C PRO A 53 -1.34 10.09 -7.69
N PHE A 54 -0.81 9.37 -6.69
CA PHE A 54 0.41 8.56 -6.83
C PHE A 54 0.18 7.33 -7.71
N VAL A 55 -0.96 6.66 -7.55
CA VAL A 55 -1.32 5.52 -8.42
C VAL A 55 -1.48 5.98 -9.86
N GLN A 56 -2.12 7.12 -10.09
CA GLN A 56 -2.28 7.68 -11.43
C GLN A 56 -0.95 8.12 -12.04
N TYR A 57 -0.04 8.67 -11.24
CA TYR A 57 1.31 9.06 -11.64
C TYR A 57 2.15 7.84 -12.02
N GLY A 58 2.28 6.86 -11.10
CA GLY A 58 3.03 5.63 -11.36
C GLY A 58 2.49 4.83 -12.55
N LEU A 59 1.18 4.83 -12.82
CA LEU A 59 0.62 4.21 -14.04
C LEU A 59 1.02 4.93 -15.34
N LYS A 60 1.31 6.23 -15.28
CA LYS A 60 1.85 6.98 -16.43
C LYS A 60 3.33 6.67 -16.60
N GLU A 61 4.10 6.68 -15.53
CA GLU A 61 5.54 6.40 -15.56
C GLU A 61 5.86 4.97 -15.92
N ALA A 62 5.05 4.00 -15.48
CA ALA A 62 5.23 2.59 -15.83
C ALA A 62 5.26 2.33 -17.35
N LYS A 63 4.75 3.28 -18.17
CA LYS A 63 4.84 3.25 -19.65
C LYS A 63 6.23 3.60 -20.18
N HIS A 64 7.01 4.32 -19.38
CA HIS A 64 8.35 4.82 -19.69
C HIS A 64 9.45 4.09 -18.90
N THR A 65 9.13 3.56 -17.72
CA THR A 65 10.02 2.80 -16.84
C THR A 65 9.60 1.32 -16.80
N SER A 66 8.99 0.85 -15.70
CA SER A 66 8.37 -0.46 -15.57
C SER A 66 7.29 -0.45 -14.49
N PHE A 67 6.33 -1.39 -14.55
CA PHE A 67 5.36 -1.56 -13.46
C PHE A 67 6.02 -1.88 -12.11
N ALA A 68 7.16 -2.57 -12.11
CA ALA A 68 7.85 -2.90 -10.87
C ALA A 68 8.38 -1.65 -10.16
N HIS A 69 8.99 -0.74 -10.93
CA HIS A 69 9.52 0.54 -10.43
C HIS A 69 8.39 1.45 -9.91
N ALA A 70 7.38 1.70 -10.74
CA ALA A 70 6.23 2.50 -10.33
C ALA A 70 5.49 1.94 -9.10
N LEU A 71 5.41 0.62 -8.95
CA LEU A 71 4.83 -0.01 -7.75
C LEU A 71 5.70 0.21 -6.50
N GLN A 72 7.02 0.20 -6.65
CA GLN A 72 7.95 0.47 -5.54
C GLN A 72 7.85 1.92 -5.08
N GLU A 73 7.76 2.89 -5.99
CA GLU A 73 7.56 4.30 -5.66
C GLU A 73 6.23 4.53 -4.92
N VAL A 74 5.13 4.00 -5.46
CA VAL A 74 3.80 4.08 -4.82
C VAL A 74 3.84 3.44 -3.42
N ALA A 75 4.49 2.29 -3.27
CA ALA A 75 4.64 1.64 -1.97
C ALA A 75 5.50 2.47 -0.99
N ALA A 76 6.58 3.09 -1.46
CA ALA A 76 7.45 3.94 -0.67
C ALA A 76 6.72 5.22 -0.21
N MET A 77 6.03 5.91 -1.11
CA MET A 77 5.24 7.11 -0.79
C MET A 77 4.16 6.80 0.24
N THR A 78 3.40 5.71 0.04
CA THR A 78 2.34 5.31 0.98
C THR A 78 2.89 4.89 2.36
N TYR A 79 4.07 4.27 2.41
CA TYR A 79 4.75 3.98 3.67
C TYR A 79 5.15 5.27 4.41
N LEU A 80 5.70 6.28 3.72
CA LEU A 80 6.06 7.57 4.31
C LEU A 80 4.83 8.33 4.80
N ILE A 81 3.73 8.33 4.04
CA ILE A 81 2.46 8.92 4.46
C ILE A 81 1.94 8.21 5.72
N GLY A 82 2.03 6.88 5.78
CA GLY A 82 1.70 6.10 6.97
C GLY A 82 2.56 6.43 8.20
N LYS A 83 3.77 6.97 8.00
CA LYS A 83 4.64 7.50 9.08
C LYS A 83 4.32 8.96 9.47
N GLY A 84 3.34 9.59 8.85
CA GLY A 84 2.87 10.94 9.18
C GLY A 84 3.43 12.06 8.30
N LEU A 85 4.09 11.73 7.18
CA LEU A 85 4.49 12.74 6.20
C LEU A 85 3.27 13.14 5.34
N ASP A 86 3.19 14.41 4.95
CA ASP A 86 2.19 14.83 3.99
C ASP A 86 2.50 14.28 2.57
N PRO A 87 1.49 14.13 1.71
CA PRO A 87 1.63 13.64 0.34
C PRO A 87 2.77 14.26 -0.48
N GLN A 88 2.95 15.59 -0.40
CA GLN A 88 3.94 16.30 -1.21
C GLN A 88 5.36 16.03 -0.71
N THR A 89 5.55 16.01 0.61
CA THR A 89 6.85 15.68 1.20
C THR A 89 7.23 14.22 0.93
N ALA A 90 6.28 13.28 1.01
CA ALA A 90 6.52 11.88 0.69
C ALA A 90 6.97 11.69 -0.77
N TYR A 91 6.29 12.35 -1.71
CA TYR A 91 6.67 12.38 -3.13
C TYR A 91 8.09 12.92 -3.33
N ALA A 92 8.39 14.13 -2.84
CA ALA A 92 9.71 14.75 -3.02
C ALA A 92 10.86 13.90 -2.46
N ILE A 93 10.63 13.16 -1.37
CA ILE A 93 11.63 12.24 -0.81
C ILE A 93 11.85 11.04 -1.72
N VAL A 94 10.79 10.39 -2.22
CA VAL A 94 10.92 9.20 -3.07
C VAL A 94 11.61 9.55 -4.39
N GLU A 95 11.23 10.66 -5.03
CA GLU A 95 11.89 11.17 -6.24
C GLU A 95 13.39 11.43 -6.02
N SER A 96 13.78 11.86 -4.81
CA SER A 96 15.18 12.15 -4.49
C SER A 96 16.07 10.91 -4.39
N TRP A 97 15.49 9.71 -4.33
CA TRP A 97 16.23 8.45 -4.29
C TRP A 97 16.58 7.93 -5.69
N GLU A 98 16.06 8.56 -6.73
CA GLU A 98 16.25 8.12 -8.09
C GLU A 98 17.44 8.82 -8.76
N LEU A 99 18.22 8.03 -9.50
CA LEU A 99 19.23 8.52 -10.44
C LEU A 99 18.92 7.92 -11.81
N ASN A 100 18.54 8.78 -12.77
CA ASN A 100 18.11 8.38 -14.10
C ASN A 100 16.91 7.40 -14.09
N GLU A 101 15.85 7.72 -13.33
CA GLU A 101 14.61 6.90 -13.25
C GLU A 101 14.86 5.49 -12.71
N THR A 102 15.80 5.36 -11.77
CA THR A 102 16.13 4.11 -11.10
C THR A 102 16.56 4.42 -9.68
N PHE A 103 16.03 3.68 -8.71
CA PHE A 103 16.50 3.78 -7.32
C PHE A 103 17.99 3.44 -7.23
N TYR A 104 18.75 4.35 -6.61
CA TYR A 104 20.18 4.19 -6.38
C TYR A 104 20.50 3.01 -5.44
#